data_AF-X0ZMG8-F1
#
_entry.id   AF-X0ZMG8-F1
#
_cell.length_a   1.000
_cell.length_b   1.000
_cell.length_c   1.000
_cell.angle_alpha   90.00
_cell.angle_beta   90.00
_cell.angle_gamma   90.00
#
_symmetry.space_group_name_H-M   'P 1'
#
loop_
_entity.id
_entity.type
_entity.pdbx_description
1 polymer ?
#
loop_
_entity_poly.entity_id
_entity_poly.type
_entity_poly.pdbx_seq_one_letter_code
_entity_poly.pdbx_strand_id
1 'polypeptide(L)'
;ALRTGADHDHIGLAFYTHPGSSNDETIVEQMRIDSSGNVGIGVTSPQSKLQVAGEIRVADGTKAAPSYSFTSDTNTGMYSDAADAIKFTVGGTDTLAMNSSNNVGIGTNAPDVKFHVTENEDGSGLDKGTAKFINTNTGQGATTMHMVQTSSSNFANAVKFWQGSTPTAVGFIRLTTSATQFITSASDLNLKKNITNWSDDTLSKFKALEPKKFRFKTQDVSEDKTLGFIAQNEVDNFPEAYPQFLGEDEKPYYGFNPTGMVPHLMKAIKDLVEKVETLENKITQLENNN
;
A
#
# COMPACT_ATOMS: atom_id res chain seq x y z
N ALA A 1 -38.20 -18.45 -50.54
CA ALA A 1 -39.46 -18.92 -49.93
C ALA A 1 -39.73 -18.09 -48.68
N LEU A 2 -40.85 -17.37 -48.63
CA LEU A 2 -41.29 -16.68 -47.42
C LEU A 2 -41.62 -17.73 -46.35
N ARG A 3 -41.10 -17.56 -45.15
CA ARG A 3 -41.40 -18.41 -43.99
C ARG A 3 -42.76 -17.97 -43.42
N THR A 4 -43.82 -18.62 -43.87
CA THR A 4 -45.19 -18.41 -43.36
C THR A 4 -45.53 -19.55 -42.43
N GLY A 5 -45.53 -19.28 -41.13
CA GLY A 5 -45.90 -20.21 -40.07
C GLY A 5 -45.18 -19.80 -38.80
N ALA A 6 -45.94 -19.34 -37.80
CA ALA A 6 -45.44 -19.27 -36.43
C ALA A 6 -44.97 -20.67 -36.03
N ASP A 7 -43.79 -20.76 -35.43
CA ASP A 7 -43.29 -22.02 -34.88
C ASP A 7 -44.13 -22.36 -33.63
N HIS A 8 -45.08 -23.30 -33.76
CA HIS A 8 -46.12 -23.53 -32.75
C HIS A 8 -45.61 -24.27 -31.51
N ASP A 9 -44.44 -24.88 -31.54
CA ASP A 9 -43.92 -25.71 -30.45
C ASP A 9 -42.80 -25.02 -29.63
N HIS A 10 -42.30 -23.86 -30.07
CA HIS A 10 -41.14 -23.17 -29.47
C HIS A 10 -39.88 -24.07 -29.37
N ILE A 11 -39.82 -25.16 -30.15
CA ILE A 11 -38.72 -26.11 -30.11
C ILE A 11 -37.64 -25.56 -31.05
N GLY A 12 -36.63 -24.93 -30.46
CA GLY A 12 -35.44 -24.55 -31.22
C GLY A 12 -34.67 -25.78 -31.78
N LEU A 13 -33.50 -25.58 -32.38
CA LEU A 13 -32.72 -26.66 -33.02
C LEU A 13 -31.93 -27.48 -32.00
N ALA A 14 -31.91 -28.81 -32.08
CA ALA A 14 -31.10 -29.67 -31.21
C ALA A 14 -30.26 -30.70 -32.00
N PHE A 15 -29.05 -30.98 -31.50
CA PHE A 15 -28.10 -31.96 -32.03
C PHE A 15 -27.87 -33.07 -31.02
N TYR A 16 -27.86 -34.30 -31.50
CA TYR A 16 -27.77 -35.48 -30.67
C TYR A 16 -26.65 -36.42 -31.14
N THR A 17 -25.98 -37.08 -30.20
CA THR A 17 -24.94 -38.08 -30.51
C THR A 17 -25.09 -39.33 -29.65
N HIS A 18 -24.47 -40.44 -30.08
CA HIS A 18 -24.17 -41.55 -29.19
C HIS A 18 -22.99 -41.14 -28.29
N PRO A 19 -23.11 -41.21 -26.95
CA PRO A 19 -22.06 -40.78 -26.04
C PRO A 19 -20.83 -41.70 -26.01
N GLY A 20 -20.95 -42.93 -26.49
CA GLY A 20 -19.91 -43.95 -26.57
C GLY A 20 -19.84 -44.59 -27.95
N SER A 21 -19.22 -45.77 -28.00
CA SER A 21 -18.81 -46.43 -29.26
C SER A 21 -19.67 -47.63 -29.64
N SER A 22 -20.69 -47.96 -28.84
CA SER A 22 -21.61 -49.06 -29.13
C SER A 22 -22.91 -48.56 -29.78
N ASN A 23 -23.50 -49.38 -30.65
CA ASN A 23 -24.67 -49.01 -31.45
C ASN A 23 -26.00 -49.08 -30.67
N ASP A 24 -25.97 -49.52 -29.40
CA ASP A 24 -27.16 -49.73 -28.55
C ASP A 24 -27.29 -48.68 -27.44
N GLU A 25 -26.50 -47.61 -27.48
CA GLU A 25 -26.52 -46.56 -26.47
C GLU A 25 -27.68 -45.57 -26.66
N THR A 26 -28.19 -45.04 -25.54
CA THR A 26 -29.17 -43.95 -25.58
C THR A 26 -28.52 -42.72 -26.18
N ILE A 27 -29.13 -42.19 -27.23
CA ILE A 27 -28.74 -40.94 -27.87
C ILE A 27 -28.97 -39.77 -26.90
N VAL A 28 -27.99 -38.89 -26.75
CA VAL A 28 -28.03 -37.74 -25.81
C VAL A 28 -27.96 -36.43 -26.59
N GLU A 29 -28.71 -35.42 -26.12
CA GLU A 29 -28.62 -34.06 -26.64
C GLU A 29 -27.29 -33.42 -26.24
N GLN A 30 -26.48 -33.02 -27.23
CA GLN A 30 -25.17 -32.42 -26.99
C GLN A 30 -25.17 -30.91 -27.20
N MET A 31 -26.04 -30.38 -28.07
CA MET A 31 -26.12 -28.95 -28.37
C MET A 31 -27.54 -28.58 -28.74
N ARG A 32 -27.95 -27.36 -28.37
CA ARG A 32 -29.22 -26.76 -28.77
C ARG A 32 -29.08 -25.29 -29.09
N ILE A 33 -29.95 -24.78 -29.95
CA ILE A 33 -30.33 -23.37 -30.08
C ILE A 33 -31.79 -23.29 -29.65
N ASP A 34 -32.13 -22.63 -28.55
CA ASP A 34 -33.54 -22.55 -28.10
C ASP A 34 -34.38 -21.54 -28.92
N SER A 35 -35.67 -21.45 -28.63
CA SER A 35 -36.58 -20.48 -29.28
C SER A 35 -36.28 -19.02 -28.96
N SER A 36 -35.47 -18.75 -27.93
CA SER A 36 -34.95 -17.42 -27.59
C SER A 36 -33.63 -17.10 -28.32
N GLY A 37 -33.14 -18.02 -29.15
CA GLY A 37 -31.89 -17.91 -29.88
C GLY A 37 -30.65 -18.07 -29.01
N ASN A 38 -30.75 -18.73 -27.86
CA ASN A 38 -29.62 -19.04 -26.99
C ASN A 38 -29.02 -20.39 -27.40
N VAL A 39 -27.69 -20.45 -27.47
CA VAL A 39 -26.94 -21.67 -27.79
C VAL A 39 -26.49 -22.35 -26.51
N GLY A 40 -26.92 -23.60 -26.30
CA GLY A 40 -26.43 -24.49 -25.24
C GLY A 40 -25.52 -25.56 -25.81
N ILE A 41 -24.37 -25.83 -25.20
CA ILE A 41 -23.52 -27.00 -25.46
C ILE A 41 -23.41 -27.77 -24.15
N GLY A 42 -23.91 -29.01 -24.12
CA GLY A 42 -24.10 -29.79 -22.90
C GLY A 42 -25.19 -29.21 -21.97
N VAL A 43 -26.06 -28.33 -22.48
CA VAL A 43 -27.10 -27.64 -21.70
C VAL A 43 -28.43 -27.67 -22.46
N THR A 44 -29.46 -28.25 -21.86
CA THR A 44 -30.80 -28.41 -22.48
C THR A 44 -31.73 -27.21 -22.29
N SER A 45 -31.39 -26.26 -21.41
CA SER A 45 -32.16 -25.04 -21.14
C SER A 45 -31.22 -23.84 -20.95
N PRO A 46 -30.53 -23.38 -22.01
CA PRO A 46 -29.55 -22.31 -21.91
C PRO A 46 -30.16 -20.99 -21.41
N GLN A 47 -29.52 -20.35 -20.43
CA GLN A 47 -29.99 -19.09 -19.81
C GLN A 47 -29.24 -17.85 -20.31
N SER A 48 -28.37 -18.01 -21.31
CA SER A 48 -27.52 -16.94 -21.89
C SER A 48 -27.26 -17.24 -23.36
N LYS A 49 -26.86 -16.22 -24.13
CA LYS A 49 -26.69 -16.34 -25.59
C LYS A 49 -25.77 -17.49 -26.01
N LEU A 50 -24.74 -17.76 -25.24
CA LEU A 50 -23.96 -18.99 -25.31
C LEU A 50 -23.77 -19.52 -23.89
N GLN A 51 -24.11 -20.77 -23.65
CA GLN A 51 -23.84 -21.48 -22.40
C GLN A 51 -23.19 -22.83 -22.72
N VAL A 52 -22.03 -23.09 -22.13
CA VAL A 52 -21.29 -24.35 -22.31
C VAL A 52 -21.16 -25.02 -20.94
N ALA A 53 -21.63 -26.25 -20.82
CA ALA A 53 -21.36 -27.12 -19.69
C ALA A 53 -20.08 -27.92 -19.98
N GLY A 54 -18.91 -27.31 -19.74
CA GLY A 54 -17.61 -27.94 -19.98
C GLY A 54 -16.47 -26.94 -20.13
N GLU A 55 -15.33 -27.42 -20.61
CA GLU A 55 -14.15 -26.60 -20.91
C GLU A 55 -14.33 -25.86 -22.24
N ILE A 56 -13.88 -24.60 -22.29
CA ILE A 56 -13.71 -23.84 -23.53
C ILE A 56 -12.22 -23.64 -23.75
N ARG A 57 -11.66 -24.32 -24.76
CA ARG A 57 -10.28 -24.09 -25.19
C ARG A 57 -10.28 -23.05 -26.29
N VAL A 58 -9.46 -22.02 -26.11
CA VAL A 58 -9.23 -20.96 -27.10
C VAL A 58 -7.79 -21.02 -27.58
N ALA A 59 -7.49 -20.35 -28.68
CA ALA A 59 -6.09 -20.12 -29.06
C ALA A 59 -5.38 -19.32 -27.96
N ASP A 60 -4.05 -19.36 -27.96
CA ASP A 60 -3.18 -18.60 -27.03
C ASP A 60 -3.42 -17.08 -27.11
N GLY A 61 -3.58 -16.57 -28.33
CA GLY A 61 -3.77 -15.15 -28.60
C GLY A 61 -2.45 -14.38 -28.49
N THR A 62 -2.54 -13.05 -28.56
CA THR A 62 -1.38 -12.16 -28.41
C THR A 62 -1.78 -10.90 -27.66
N LYS A 63 -0.80 -10.14 -27.21
CA LYS A 63 -0.99 -8.80 -26.64
C LYS A 63 -1.81 -7.86 -27.53
N ALA A 64 -1.67 -7.95 -28.86
CA ALA A 64 -2.39 -7.11 -29.82
C ALA A 64 -3.75 -7.69 -30.24
N ALA A 65 -3.98 -8.97 -29.98
CA ALA A 65 -5.19 -9.71 -30.33
C ALA A 65 -5.40 -10.82 -29.29
N PRO A 66 -5.88 -10.49 -28.08
CA PRO A 66 -6.11 -11.47 -27.03
C PRO A 66 -7.29 -12.37 -27.38
N SER A 67 -7.26 -13.61 -26.90
CA SER A 67 -8.27 -14.62 -27.25
C SER A 67 -9.65 -14.31 -26.66
N TYR A 68 -9.67 -13.63 -25.52
CA TYR A 68 -10.87 -12.99 -24.99
C TYR A 68 -10.71 -11.49 -25.17
N SER A 69 -11.46 -10.90 -26.09
CA SER A 69 -11.41 -9.48 -26.43
C SER A 69 -12.82 -8.89 -26.58
N PHE A 70 -12.90 -7.59 -26.82
CA PHE A 70 -14.16 -6.88 -27.05
C PHE A 70 -14.32 -6.47 -28.52
N THR A 71 -15.54 -6.43 -29.03
CA THR A 71 -15.82 -6.16 -30.45
C THR A 71 -15.24 -4.84 -30.95
N SER A 72 -15.30 -3.79 -30.14
CA SER A 72 -14.77 -2.45 -30.47
C SER A 72 -13.38 -2.18 -29.92
N ASP A 73 -12.82 -3.11 -29.14
CA ASP A 73 -11.53 -2.98 -28.48
C ASP A 73 -10.80 -4.32 -28.55
N THR A 74 -10.17 -4.54 -29.71
CA THR A 74 -9.55 -5.81 -30.09
C THR A 74 -8.18 -6.02 -29.46
N ASN A 75 -7.64 -5.04 -28.74
CA ASN A 75 -6.32 -5.12 -28.10
C ASN A 75 -6.41 -5.01 -26.57
N THR A 76 -7.64 -5.09 -26.01
CA THR A 76 -7.90 -5.19 -24.59
C THR A 76 -8.55 -6.54 -24.29
N GLY A 77 -8.00 -7.28 -23.33
CA GLY A 77 -8.45 -8.64 -23.08
C GLY A 77 -7.49 -9.55 -22.33
N MET A 78 -7.72 -10.86 -22.44
CA MET A 78 -6.95 -11.92 -21.77
C MET A 78 -6.35 -12.89 -22.79
N TYR A 79 -5.08 -13.23 -22.61
CA TYR A 79 -4.32 -14.12 -23.50
C TYR A 79 -3.23 -14.90 -22.75
N SER A 80 -2.62 -15.88 -23.41
CA SER A 80 -1.47 -16.64 -22.92
C SER A 80 -0.49 -16.82 -24.07
N ASP A 81 0.78 -16.42 -23.92
CA ASP A 81 1.82 -16.57 -24.95
C ASP A 81 2.99 -17.45 -24.49
N ALA A 82 2.83 -18.13 -23.36
CA ALA A 82 3.79 -19.04 -22.77
C ALA A 82 3.07 -20.10 -21.94
N ALA A 83 3.70 -21.28 -21.78
CA ALA A 83 3.19 -22.32 -20.92
C ALA A 83 3.03 -21.81 -19.47
N ASP A 84 1.92 -22.20 -18.84
CA ASP A 84 1.60 -21.86 -17.44
C ASP A 84 1.60 -20.35 -17.16
N ALA A 85 1.22 -19.53 -18.15
CA ALA A 85 1.12 -18.09 -18.02
C ALA A 85 -0.27 -17.57 -18.40
N ILE A 86 -0.69 -16.47 -17.77
CA ILE A 86 -1.91 -15.75 -18.13
C ILE A 86 -1.64 -14.25 -18.05
N LYS A 87 -2.09 -13.52 -19.07
CA LYS A 87 -1.82 -12.09 -19.21
C LYS A 87 -3.09 -11.34 -19.58
N PHE A 88 -3.17 -10.12 -19.07
CA PHE A 88 -4.21 -9.15 -19.36
C PHE A 88 -3.57 -7.96 -20.07
N THR A 89 -4.08 -7.65 -21.25
CA THR A 89 -3.65 -6.54 -22.08
C THR A 89 -4.72 -5.45 -22.08
N VAL A 90 -4.29 -4.20 -22.07
CA VAL A 90 -5.15 -3.02 -22.25
C VAL A 90 -4.50 -2.12 -23.28
N GLY A 91 -5.19 -1.79 -24.36
CA GLY A 91 -4.63 -0.96 -25.43
C GLY A 91 -3.39 -1.57 -26.09
N GLY A 92 -3.28 -2.91 -26.11
CA GLY A 92 -2.09 -3.61 -26.59
C GLY A 92 -0.88 -3.51 -25.65
N THR A 93 -1.09 -3.26 -24.36
CA THR A 93 -0.05 -3.21 -23.30
C THR A 93 -0.32 -4.19 -22.17
N ASP A 94 0.68 -5.01 -21.82
CA ASP A 94 0.59 -5.97 -20.71
C ASP A 94 0.43 -5.18 -19.41
N THR A 95 -0.72 -5.33 -18.77
CA THR A 95 -1.09 -4.57 -17.57
C THR A 95 -1.04 -5.46 -16.32
N LEU A 96 -1.47 -6.71 -16.44
CA LEU A 96 -1.40 -7.73 -15.38
C LEU A 96 -0.89 -9.04 -16.00
N ALA A 97 0.08 -9.69 -15.37
CA ALA A 97 0.64 -10.95 -15.84
C ALA A 97 0.85 -11.90 -14.66
N MET A 98 0.60 -13.19 -14.88
CA MET A 98 1.09 -14.27 -14.03
C MET A 98 1.93 -15.22 -14.86
N ASN A 99 3.09 -15.62 -14.33
CA ASN A 99 4.01 -16.54 -15.01
C ASN A 99 3.98 -17.96 -14.40
N SER A 100 4.73 -18.87 -15.02
CA SER A 100 4.87 -20.27 -14.61
C SER A 100 5.46 -20.47 -13.21
N SER A 101 6.04 -19.43 -12.59
CA SER A 101 6.51 -19.44 -11.20
C SER A 101 5.45 -18.97 -10.20
N ASN A 102 4.21 -18.76 -10.64
CA ASN A 102 3.11 -18.17 -9.87
C ASN A 102 3.45 -16.78 -9.31
N ASN A 103 4.22 -15.99 -10.06
CA ASN A 103 4.52 -14.60 -9.73
C ASN A 103 3.54 -13.69 -10.46
N VAL A 104 3.03 -12.66 -9.77
CA VAL A 104 2.09 -11.68 -10.33
C VAL A 104 2.82 -10.36 -10.62
N GLY A 105 2.73 -9.90 -11.86
CA GLY A 105 3.26 -8.64 -12.35
C GLY A 105 2.15 -7.64 -12.65
N ILE A 106 2.27 -6.39 -12.20
CA ILE A 106 1.46 -5.26 -12.65
C ILE A 106 2.37 -4.26 -13.36
N GLY A 107 2.09 -3.96 -14.62
CA GLY A 107 2.93 -3.10 -15.47
C GLY A 107 4.24 -3.75 -15.96
N THR A 108 4.47 -5.02 -15.65
CA THR A 108 5.59 -5.84 -16.15
C THR A 108 5.07 -7.20 -16.62
N ASN A 109 5.71 -7.75 -17.67
CA ASN A 109 5.39 -9.08 -18.19
C ASN A 109 6.41 -10.16 -17.79
N ALA A 110 7.40 -9.81 -16.98
CA ALA A 110 8.42 -10.71 -16.46
C ALA A 110 8.59 -10.55 -14.93
N PRO A 111 7.56 -10.86 -14.12
CA PRO A 111 7.65 -10.74 -12.67
C PRO A 111 8.63 -11.78 -12.09
N ASP A 112 9.71 -11.30 -11.46
CA ASP A 112 10.76 -12.10 -10.84
C ASP A 112 10.55 -12.36 -9.33
N VAL A 113 9.54 -11.71 -8.74
CA VAL A 113 9.11 -11.90 -7.35
C VAL A 113 7.60 -12.14 -7.28
N LYS A 114 7.11 -12.66 -6.15
CA LYS A 114 5.69 -13.06 -5.99
C LYS A 114 4.69 -11.96 -6.37
N PHE A 115 5.04 -10.71 -6.08
CA PHE A 115 4.27 -9.54 -6.48
C PHE A 115 5.24 -8.44 -6.95
N HIS A 116 5.29 -8.21 -8.26
CA HIS A 116 6.17 -7.23 -8.91
C HIS A 116 5.30 -6.13 -9.53
N VAL A 117 5.42 -4.90 -9.06
CA VAL A 117 4.69 -3.76 -9.62
C VAL A 117 5.68 -2.75 -10.20
N THR A 118 5.54 -2.44 -11.48
CA THR A 118 6.30 -1.38 -12.16
C THR A 118 5.35 -0.34 -12.73
N GLU A 119 5.75 0.92 -12.67
CA GLU A 119 5.10 1.99 -13.41
C GLU A 119 5.95 2.36 -14.63
N ASN A 120 5.32 2.54 -15.79
CA ASN A 120 5.91 3.33 -16.86
C ASN A 120 5.51 4.78 -16.58
N GLU A 121 6.49 5.67 -16.40
CA GLU A 121 6.20 7.08 -16.14
C GLU A 121 5.47 7.70 -17.35
N ASP A 122 4.24 8.18 -17.15
CA ASP A 122 3.49 8.96 -18.17
C ASP A 122 4.09 10.36 -18.42
N GLY A 123 5.36 10.59 -18.08
CA GLY A 123 6.08 11.87 -18.26
C GLY A 123 5.51 13.05 -17.47
N SER A 124 4.50 12.86 -16.62
CA SER A 124 3.75 13.94 -15.98
C SER A 124 4.40 14.52 -14.72
N GLY A 125 5.55 13.98 -14.27
CA GLY A 125 6.35 14.53 -13.15
C GLY A 125 5.67 14.63 -11.78
N LEU A 126 4.49 14.02 -11.60
CA LEU A 126 3.75 13.98 -10.35
C LEU A 126 4.05 12.66 -9.63
N ASP A 127 3.94 12.66 -8.29
CA ASP A 127 4.11 11.51 -7.37
C ASP A 127 3.18 10.31 -7.69
N LYS A 128 3.35 9.70 -8.87
CA LYS A 128 2.83 8.38 -9.17
C LYS A 128 3.73 7.39 -8.44
N GLY A 129 3.09 6.50 -7.72
CA GLY A 129 3.74 5.53 -6.87
C GLY A 129 3.15 4.17 -7.16
N THR A 130 3.93 3.13 -6.89
CA THR A 130 3.55 1.74 -7.14
C THR A 130 2.34 1.29 -6.31
N ALA A 131 2.07 1.94 -5.18
CA ALA A 131 0.88 1.69 -4.36
C ALA A 131 0.39 2.95 -3.63
N LYS A 132 -0.93 3.10 -3.54
CA LYS A 132 -1.61 4.18 -2.82
C LYS A 132 -2.69 3.62 -1.89
N PHE A 133 -2.58 3.90 -0.59
CA PHE A 133 -3.53 3.47 0.42
C PHE A 133 -4.31 4.67 0.96
N ILE A 134 -5.61 4.79 0.65
CA ILE A 134 -6.44 5.96 1.01
C ILE A 134 -7.57 5.56 1.97
N ASN A 135 -7.72 6.31 3.05
CA ASN A 135 -8.96 6.35 3.82
C ASN A 135 -9.75 7.62 3.46
N THR A 136 -10.94 7.47 2.88
CA THR A 136 -11.77 8.58 2.37
C THR A 136 -12.88 9.01 3.34
N ASN A 137 -12.93 8.46 4.56
CA ASN A 137 -13.93 8.86 5.55
C ASN A 137 -13.70 10.32 5.97
N THR A 138 -14.69 11.18 5.69
CA THR A 138 -14.63 12.65 5.79
C THR A 138 -14.69 13.20 7.22
N GLY A 139 -14.60 12.35 8.24
CA GLY A 139 -14.51 12.75 9.65
C GLY A 139 -13.08 12.67 10.16
N GLN A 140 -12.31 13.75 9.97
CA GLN A 140 -10.94 13.96 10.47
C GLN A 140 -9.88 12.91 10.06
N GLY A 141 -9.03 13.29 9.09
CA GLY A 141 -7.73 12.66 8.86
C GLY A 141 -7.73 11.51 7.84
N ALA A 142 -7.81 11.86 6.55
CA ALA A 142 -7.38 10.96 5.49
C ALA A 142 -5.85 10.76 5.59
N THR A 143 -5.41 9.86 6.47
CA THR A 143 -4.02 9.45 6.53
C THR A 143 -3.79 8.47 5.38
N THR A 144 -2.85 8.80 4.49
CA THR A 144 -2.51 7.92 3.37
C THR A 144 -1.02 7.60 3.36
N MET A 145 -0.71 6.39 2.92
CA MET A 145 0.64 5.97 2.58
C MET A 145 0.74 5.83 1.07
N HIS A 146 1.77 6.43 0.49
CA HIS A 146 2.11 6.24 -0.91
C HIS A 146 3.51 5.64 -0.97
N MET A 147 3.66 4.50 -1.64
CA MET A 147 4.97 3.97 -2.01
C MET A 147 5.33 4.59 -3.36
N VAL A 148 6.34 5.45 -3.39
CA VAL A 148 6.64 6.30 -4.55
C VAL A 148 8.07 6.01 -5.01
N GLN A 149 8.31 5.95 -6.31
CA GLN A 149 9.66 6.03 -6.85
C GLN A 149 9.71 7.14 -7.91
N THR A 150 9.82 8.39 -7.46
CA THR A 150 10.03 9.51 -8.40
C THR A 150 11.41 9.39 -9.02
N SER A 151 11.49 9.11 -10.32
CA SER A 151 12.80 9.00 -10.99
C SER A 151 13.46 10.37 -11.22
N SER A 152 14.79 10.32 -11.36
CA SER A 152 15.72 11.34 -11.91
C SER A 152 16.37 12.38 -10.99
N SER A 153 16.10 12.45 -9.68
CA SER A 153 16.94 13.27 -8.79
C SER A 153 17.32 12.51 -7.52
N ASN A 154 18.44 12.90 -6.90
CA ASN A 154 18.99 12.34 -5.65
C ASN A 154 18.05 12.45 -4.41
N PHE A 155 16.75 12.62 -4.63
CA PHE A 155 15.71 12.94 -3.65
C PHE A 155 14.44 12.10 -3.85
N ALA A 156 14.56 10.88 -4.38
CA ALA A 156 13.43 9.96 -4.51
C ALA A 156 12.92 9.53 -3.13
N ASN A 157 11.63 9.74 -2.88
CA ASN A 157 11.00 9.36 -1.62
C ASN A 157 10.35 8.00 -1.79
N ALA A 158 10.91 6.95 -1.17
CA ALA A 158 10.39 5.59 -1.23
C ALA A 158 8.98 5.48 -0.62
N VAL A 159 8.73 6.20 0.48
CA VAL A 159 7.44 6.23 1.15
C VAL A 159 7.11 7.66 1.54
N LYS A 160 5.92 8.14 1.21
CA LYS A 160 5.39 9.43 1.69
C LYS A 160 4.14 9.22 2.55
N PHE A 161 4.05 10.00 3.61
CA PHE A 161 2.90 10.05 4.50
C PHE A 161 2.18 11.38 4.32
N TRP A 162 0.88 11.31 4.08
CA TRP A 162 0.03 12.48 3.86
C TRP A 162 -1.02 12.59 4.97
N GLN A 163 -1.42 13.82 5.28
CA GLN A 163 -2.49 14.11 6.23
C GLN A 163 -3.40 15.22 5.69
N GLY A 164 -4.66 15.20 6.14
CA GLY A 164 -5.64 16.26 5.91
C GLY A 164 -6.57 16.00 4.72
N SER A 165 -7.64 16.80 4.61
CA SER A 165 -8.56 16.77 3.47
C SER A 165 -7.93 17.30 2.17
N THR A 166 -6.94 18.18 2.31
CA THR A 166 -6.02 18.58 1.25
C THR A 166 -4.69 17.87 1.49
N PRO A 167 -4.25 16.95 0.61
CA PRO A 167 -3.07 16.13 0.86
C PRO A 167 -1.82 16.98 1.11
N THR A 168 -1.40 17.04 2.38
CA THR A 168 -0.14 17.71 2.77
C THR A 168 0.82 16.64 3.26
N ALA A 169 2.03 16.61 2.69
CA ALA A 169 3.05 15.65 3.11
C ALA A 169 3.55 16.03 4.51
N VAL A 170 3.44 15.10 5.45
CA VAL A 170 3.83 15.30 6.86
C VAL A 170 5.10 14.55 7.24
N GLY A 171 5.52 13.59 6.40
CA GLY A 171 6.76 12.86 6.56
C GLY A 171 7.06 11.97 5.36
N PHE A 172 8.31 11.54 5.23
CA PHE A 172 8.73 10.62 4.17
C PHE A 172 10.00 9.85 4.52
N ILE A 173 10.11 8.68 3.90
CA ILE A 173 11.33 7.89 3.82
C ILE A 173 11.96 8.18 2.46
N ARG A 174 13.19 8.65 2.48
CA ARG A 174 13.96 8.99 1.27
C ARG A 174 15.14 8.07 1.11
N LEU A 175 15.41 7.70 -0.13
CA LEU A 175 16.65 7.03 -0.51
C LEU A 175 17.60 8.07 -1.09
N THR A 176 18.83 8.10 -0.56
CA THR A 176 19.95 8.79 -1.20
C THR A 176 20.84 7.74 -1.88
N THR A 177 21.91 8.18 -2.52
CA THR A 177 22.88 7.28 -3.15
C THR A 177 23.48 6.25 -2.18
N SER A 178 23.55 6.56 -0.87
CA SER A 178 24.26 5.72 0.11
C SER A 178 23.53 5.52 1.43
N ALA A 179 22.33 6.07 1.61
CA ALA A 179 21.62 6.02 2.88
C ALA A 179 20.10 6.08 2.71
N THR A 180 19.39 5.64 3.75
CA THR A 180 17.96 5.91 3.91
C THR A 180 17.77 7.01 4.95
N GLN A 181 17.02 8.05 4.60
CA GLN A 181 16.67 9.16 5.49
C GLN A 181 15.21 9.05 5.91
N PHE A 182 14.94 9.25 7.20
CA PHE A 182 13.60 9.29 7.76
C PHE A 182 13.29 10.74 8.17
N ILE A 183 12.39 11.39 7.46
CA ILE A 183 11.96 12.75 7.76
C ILE A 183 10.57 12.66 8.36
N THR A 184 10.49 12.88 9.67
CA THR A 184 9.28 12.63 10.48
C THR A 184 8.41 13.88 10.66
N SER A 185 8.88 15.05 10.22
CA SER A 185 8.15 16.31 10.34
C SER A 185 8.68 17.36 9.38
N ALA A 186 7.80 18.15 8.78
CA ALA A 186 8.19 19.35 8.06
C ALA A 186 8.50 20.49 9.04
N SER A 187 9.60 21.21 8.83
CA SER A 187 10.04 22.33 9.69
C SER A 187 10.24 23.65 8.91
N ASP A 188 9.58 23.79 7.77
CA ASP A 188 9.67 24.99 6.94
C ASP A 188 8.88 26.16 7.53
N LEU A 189 9.39 27.39 7.41
CA LEU A 189 8.72 28.59 7.91
C LEU A 189 7.35 28.79 7.26
N ASN A 190 7.21 28.48 5.97
CA ASN A 190 5.97 28.65 5.21
C ASN A 190 4.87 27.68 5.64
N LEU A 191 5.23 26.64 6.40
CA LEU A 191 4.30 25.64 6.95
C LEU A 191 3.95 25.92 8.42
N LYS A 192 4.46 27.03 9.01
CA LYS A 192 4.28 27.37 10.42
C LYS A 192 3.62 28.73 10.59
N LYS A 193 2.92 28.91 11.70
CA LYS A 193 2.26 30.16 12.10
C LYS A 193 2.35 30.35 13.62
N ASN A 194 2.13 31.57 14.11
CA ASN A 194 2.10 31.92 15.53
C ASN A 194 3.39 31.51 16.29
N ILE A 195 4.55 31.83 15.74
CA ILE A 195 5.85 31.46 16.34
C ILE A 195 6.17 32.42 17.50
N THR A 196 6.42 31.87 18.69
CA THR A 196 6.79 32.62 19.90
C THR A 196 8.07 32.07 20.53
N ASN A 197 8.73 32.86 21.37
CA ASN A 197 9.87 32.41 22.17
C ASN A 197 9.43 31.41 23.25
N TRP A 198 10.34 30.52 23.63
CA TRP A 198 10.11 29.49 24.65
C TRP A 198 11.14 29.60 25.78
N SER A 199 10.68 29.68 27.03
CA SER A 199 11.50 30.01 28.20
C SER A 199 11.47 28.97 29.32
N ASP A 200 10.81 27.82 29.14
CA ASP A 200 10.66 26.83 30.21
C ASP A 200 12.00 26.27 30.69
N ASP A 201 12.09 25.91 31.98
CA ASP A 201 13.27 25.26 32.54
C ASP A 201 13.35 23.81 32.05
N THR A 202 14.22 23.57 31.08
CA THR A 202 14.45 22.23 30.52
C THR A 202 15.49 21.46 31.30
N LEU A 203 16.50 22.13 31.85
CA LEU A 203 17.60 21.46 32.54
C LEU A 203 17.13 20.74 33.80
N SER A 204 16.24 21.36 34.59
CA SER A 204 15.68 20.71 35.78
C SER A 204 14.81 19.50 35.41
N LYS A 205 14.07 19.56 34.29
CA LYS A 205 13.30 18.42 33.77
C LYS A 205 14.20 17.25 33.39
N PHE A 206 15.32 17.49 32.71
CA PHE A 206 16.29 16.42 32.39
C PHE A 206 16.93 15.82 33.64
N LYS A 207 17.20 16.63 34.67
CA LYS A 207 17.72 16.14 35.95
C LYS A 207 16.73 15.26 36.71
N ALA A 208 15.44 15.43 36.46
CA ALA A 208 14.38 14.65 37.09
C ALA A 208 14.11 13.30 36.39
N LEU A 209 14.73 13.04 35.22
CA LEU A 209 14.55 11.77 34.51
C LEU A 209 15.01 10.57 35.35
N GLU A 210 14.21 9.51 35.36
CA GLU A 210 14.48 8.30 36.13
C GLU A 210 14.75 7.08 35.23
N PRO A 211 15.99 6.83 34.78
CA PRO A 211 16.29 5.64 34.00
C PRO A 211 16.05 4.37 34.82
N LYS A 212 15.41 3.37 34.22
CA LYS A 212 15.11 2.06 34.81
C LYS A 212 15.70 0.94 33.97
N LYS A 213 15.92 -0.21 34.61
CA LYS A 213 16.14 -1.49 33.93
C LYS A 213 14.91 -2.37 34.13
N PHE A 214 14.28 -2.81 33.06
CA PHE A 214 13.03 -3.57 33.10
C PHE A 214 13.05 -4.75 32.13
N ARG A 215 12.08 -5.65 32.30
CA ARG A 215 11.73 -6.68 31.31
C ARG A 215 10.31 -6.40 30.84
N PHE A 216 10.03 -6.60 29.56
CA PHE A 216 8.65 -6.65 29.09
C PHE A 216 7.95 -7.85 29.72
N LYS A 217 6.63 -7.75 29.92
CA LYS A 217 5.85 -8.81 30.59
C LYS A 217 5.93 -10.17 29.89
N THR A 218 6.24 -10.18 28.60
CA THR A 218 6.41 -11.37 27.76
C THR A 218 7.81 -11.97 27.81
N GLN A 219 8.78 -11.28 28.41
CA GLN A 219 10.15 -11.77 28.51
C GLN A 219 10.31 -12.75 29.67
N ASP A 220 11.12 -13.78 29.43
CA ASP A 220 11.50 -14.73 30.47
C ASP A 220 12.39 -14.09 31.54
N VAL A 221 12.35 -14.62 32.76
CA VAL A 221 13.15 -14.10 33.90
C VAL A 221 14.65 -14.33 33.74
N SER A 222 15.05 -15.25 32.87
CA SER A 222 16.45 -15.51 32.51
C SER A 222 17.00 -14.49 31.50
N GLU A 223 16.15 -13.75 30.79
CA GLU A 223 16.61 -12.74 29.83
C GLU A 223 17.17 -11.50 30.52
N ASP A 224 18.05 -10.79 29.81
CA ASP A 224 18.60 -9.53 30.29
C ASP A 224 17.55 -8.42 30.39
N LYS A 225 17.74 -7.52 31.36
CA LYS A 225 16.89 -6.34 31.48
C LYS A 225 17.28 -5.29 30.43
N THR A 226 16.28 -4.70 29.80
CA THR A 226 16.42 -3.55 28.92
C THR A 226 16.56 -2.27 29.74
N LEU A 227 17.49 -1.40 29.37
CA LEU A 227 17.61 -0.04 29.92
C LEU A 227 16.63 0.88 29.19
N GLY A 228 15.88 1.69 29.93
CA GLY A 228 15.00 2.70 29.35
C GLY A 228 14.28 3.53 30.40
N PHE A 229 13.12 4.06 30.06
CA PHE A 229 12.29 4.90 30.92
C PHE A 229 10.88 4.34 31.03
N ILE A 230 10.17 4.70 32.10
CA ILE A 230 8.75 4.40 32.27
C ILE A 230 7.97 5.64 31.88
N ALA A 231 7.26 5.60 30.75
CA ALA A 231 6.62 6.78 30.16
C ALA A 231 5.71 7.54 31.13
N GLN A 232 4.98 6.83 32.00
CA GLN A 232 4.09 7.42 33.00
C GLN A 232 4.84 8.26 34.05
N ASN A 233 6.11 7.95 34.33
CA ASN A 233 6.93 8.73 35.26
C ASN A 233 7.46 10.02 34.62
N GLU A 234 7.57 10.04 33.29
CA GLU A 234 8.28 11.10 32.56
C GLU A 234 7.35 12.04 31.78
N VAL A 235 6.08 11.66 31.59
CA VAL A 235 5.12 12.41 30.77
C VAL A 235 4.86 13.82 31.30
N ASP A 236 4.89 14.03 32.62
CA ASP A 236 4.71 15.36 33.23
C ASP A 236 5.86 16.31 32.85
N ASN A 237 7.06 15.79 32.65
CA ASN A 237 8.23 16.57 32.26
C ASN A 237 8.31 16.76 30.73
N PHE A 238 8.00 15.71 29.96
CA PHE A 238 8.18 15.66 28.50
C PHE A 238 6.95 15.11 27.77
N PRO A 239 5.81 15.83 27.78
CA PRO A 239 4.56 15.32 27.21
C PRO A 239 4.66 15.03 25.70
N GLU A 240 5.44 15.80 24.94
CA GLU A 240 5.62 15.57 23.49
C GLU A 240 6.45 14.32 23.18
N ALA A 241 7.30 13.90 24.12
CA ALA A 241 8.10 12.69 24.01
C ALA A 241 7.30 11.42 24.36
N TYR A 242 6.17 11.57 25.04
CA TYR A 242 5.32 10.45 25.45
C TYR A 242 3.87 10.67 25.00
N PRO A 243 3.58 10.62 23.69
CA PRO A 243 2.22 10.75 23.19
C PRO A 243 1.35 9.58 23.66
N GLN A 244 0.10 9.87 24.00
CA GLN A 244 -0.89 8.86 24.37
C GLN A 244 -1.53 8.24 23.12
N PHE A 245 -1.76 6.93 23.15
CA PHE A 245 -2.52 6.19 22.15
C PHE A 245 -3.45 5.17 22.82
N LEU A 246 -4.48 4.71 22.10
CA LEU A 246 -5.37 3.65 22.59
C LEU A 246 -4.82 2.29 22.17
N GLY A 247 -4.68 1.38 23.14
CA GLY A 247 -4.40 -0.02 22.84
C GLY A 247 -5.63 -0.75 22.32
N GLU A 248 -5.44 -1.99 21.88
CA GLU A 248 -6.55 -2.85 21.42
C GLU A 248 -7.58 -3.12 22.52
N ASP A 249 -7.20 -3.01 23.79
CA ASP A 249 -8.11 -3.11 24.94
C ASP A 249 -8.78 -1.78 25.31
N GLU A 250 -8.75 -0.81 24.39
CA GLU A 250 -9.31 0.55 24.53
C GLU A 250 -8.75 1.35 25.71
N LYS A 251 -7.65 0.89 26.33
CA LYS A 251 -6.98 1.61 27.41
C LYS A 251 -5.94 2.59 26.86
N PRO A 252 -5.72 3.72 27.55
CA PRO A 252 -4.65 4.63 27.20
C PRO A 252 -3.28 4.02 27.53
N TYR A 253 -2.39 4.02 26.55
CA TYR A 253 -0.96 3.75 26.70
C TYR A 253 -0.16 4.96 26.26
N TYR A 254 1.07 5.04 26.73
CA TYR A 254 2.02 6.05 26.29
C TYR A 254 3.07 5.42 25.38
N GLY A 255 3.29 6.04 24.23
CA GLY A 255 4.39 5.70 23.33
C GLY A 255 5.66 6.43 23.74
N PHE A 256 6.75 6.18 23.02
CA PHE A 256 7.96 6.99 23.11
C PHE A 256 8.26 7.61 21.74
N ASN A 257 8.34 8.94 21.70
CA ASN A 257 8.65 9.75 20.55
C ASN A 257 9.96 10.53 20.82
N PRO A 258 11.12 9.96 20.46
CA PRO A 258 12.41 10.61 20.68
C PRO A 258 12.49 12.01 20.06
N THR A 259 11.86 12.23 18.90
CA THR A 259 11.87 13.51 18.17
C THR A 259 11.24 14.64 18.99
N GLY A 260 10.21 14.34 19.79
CA GLY A 260 9.59 15.31 20.70
C GLY A 260 10.55 15.82 21.77
N MET A 261 11.55 15.02 22.16
CA MET A 261 12.52 15.39 23.19
C MET A 261 13.71 16.21 22.66
N VAL A 262 13.94 16.19 21.34
CA VAL A 262 15.10 16.84 20.73
C VAL A 262 15.15 18.35 20.98
N PRO A 263 14.05 19.13 20.81
CA PRO A 263 14.07 20.58 21.11
C PRO A 263 14.36 20.88 22.58
N HIS A 264 13.82 20.05 23.50
CA HIS A 264 14.10 20.18 24.93
C HIS A 264 15.59 19.96 25.22
N LEU A 265 16.18 18.92 24.64
CA LEU A 265 17.61 18.61 24.80
C LEU A 265 18.48 19.75 24.27
N MET A 266 18.17 20.28 23.08
CA MET A 266 18.89 21.40 22.48
C MET A 266 18.81 22.66 23.36
N LYS A 267 17.64 22.95 23.94
CA LYS A 267 17.51 24.08 24.89
C LYS A 267 18.28 23.82 26.19
N ALA A 268 18.23 22.61 26.74
CA ALA A 268 18.97 22.29 27.97
C ALA A 268 20.49 22.45 27.79
N ILE A 269 21.01 22.08 26.62
CA ILE A 269 22.42 22.31 26.25
C ILE A 269 22.71 23.80 26.18
N LYS A 270 21.84 24.60 25.54
CA LYS A 270 21.99 26.06 25.48
C LYS A 270 22.01 26.69 26.88
N ASP A 271 21.03 26.34 27.72
CA ASP A 271 20.91 26.83 29.10
C ASP A 271 22.14 26.43 29.94
N LEU A 272 22.72 25.25 29.67
CA LEU A 272 23.94 24.78 30.33
C LEU A 272 25.17 25.60 29.89
N VAL A 273 25.31 25.91 28.61
CA VAL A 273 26.39 26.78 28.09
C VAL A 273 26.31 28.17 28.73
N GLU A 274 25.13 28.79 28.78
CA GLU A 274 24.94 30.11 29.41
C GLU A 274 25.34 30.10 30.90
N LYS A 275 25.04 29.00 31.61
CA LYS A 275 25.46 28.81 33.01
C LYS A 275 26.98 28.66 33.15
N VAL A 276 27.63 27.92 32.24
CA VAL A 276 29.09 27.76 32.24
C VAL A 276 29.77 29.10 32.01
N GLU A 277 29.36 29.87 30.99
CA GLU A 277 29.91 31.20 30.72
C GLU A 277 29.74 32.16 31.91
N THR A 278 28.58 32.09 32.58
CA THR A 278 28.33 32.88 33.80
C THR A 278 29.29 32.50 34.93
N LEU A 279 29.58 31.20 35.11
CA LEU A 279 30.50 30.72 36.12
C LEU A 279 31.95 31.10 35.81
N GLU A 280 32.39 30.96 34.55
CA GLU A 280 33.73 31.36 34.09
C GLU A 280 33.98 32.87 34.32
N ASN A 281 32.98 33.71 34.02
CA ASN A 281 33.06 35.14 34.29
C ASN A 281 33.19 35.44 35.80
N LYS A 282 32.44 34.73 36.65
CA LYS A 282 32.55 34.88 38.11
C LYS A 282 33.92 34.45 38.62
N ILE A 283 34.46 33.34 38.11
CA ILE A 283 35.81 32.86 38.46
C ILE A 283 36.84 33.91 38.08
N THR A 284 36.79 34.43 36.84
CA THR A 284 37.70 35.49 36.36
C THR A 284 37.64 36.74 37.24
N GLN A 285 36.44 37.16 37.65
CA GLN A 285 36.28 38.29 38.57
C GLN A 285 36.87 38.03 39.95
N LEU A 286 36.74 36.81 40.48
CA LEU A 286 37.32 36.43 41.76
C LEU A 286 38.85 36.35 41.70
N GLU A 287 39.40 35.83 40.60
CA GLU A 287 40.84 35.75 40.36
C GLU A 287 41.49 37.14 40.22
N ASN A 288 40.80 38.10 39.59
CA ASN A 288 41.29 39.48 39.44
C ASN A 288 41.17 40.34 40.71
N ASN A 289 40.41 39.87 41.72
CA ASN A 289 40.17 40.59 42.98
C ASN A 289 41.01 40.07 44.16
N ASN A 290 41.88 39.08 43.93
CA ASN A 290 42.87 38.56 44.88
C ASN A 290 44.30 38.95 44.45
#